data_AF-A0A7M7PGD1-F1
#
_entry.id   AF-A0A7M7PGD1-F1
#
_cell.length_a   1.000
_cell.length_b   1.000
_cell.length_c   1.000
_cell.angle_alpha   90.00
_cell.angle_beta   90.00
_cell.angle_gamma   90.00
#
_symmetry.space_group_name_H-M   'P 1'
#
loop_
_entity.id
_entity.type
_entity.pdbx_description
1 polymer ?
#
loop_
_entity_poly.entity_id
_entity_poly.type
_entity_poly.pdbx_seq_one_letter_code
_entity_poly.pdbx_strand_id
1 'polypeptide(L)'
;MSTASGSPGFKGILLQMRQVDNDGIVGSWNVSASDTNFQARSCDGASNNVVTHRNNAVKGVTNEFVWTAPTTKISDVKVVATFVQAYQTFWVKVQGPTIQNVNPCDPNPCLSGGTCQQNGGGFTCICPPLFAGPICHLIDVNPCDPNPCLSGGTCQQTGGGFTCICPPSFAGPICHLIGENDIT
;
A
#
# COMPACT_ATOMS: atom_id res chain seq x y z
N MET A 1 3.40 7.93 -61.27
CA MET A 1 2.80 7.91 -59.92
C MET A 1 3.93 7.68 -58.94
N SER A 2 4.40 8.72 -58.25
CA SER A 2 5.51 8.60 -57.30
C SER A 2 5.03 7.88 -56.04
N THR A 3 5.68 6.76 -55.74
CA THR A 3 5.55 6.08 -54.46
C THR A 3 6.14 6.99 -53.39
N ALA A 4 5.28 7.69 -52.65
CA ALA A 4 5.69 8.38 -51.43
C ALA A 4 6.03 7.31 -50.37
N SER A 5 7.26 6.79 -50.39
CA SER A 5 7.83 5.97 -49.33
C SER A 5 8.17 6.85 -48.13
N GLY A 6 7.14 7.41 -47.49
CA GLY A 6 7.31 8.11 -46.22
C GLY A 6 7.30 7.08 -45.09
N SER A 7 8.42 6.95 -44.37
CA SER A 7 8.45 6.18 -43.13
C SER A 7 7.33 6.64 -42.19
N PRO A 8 6.57 5.73 -41.55
CA PRO A 8 5.50 6.12 -40.63
C PRO A 8 6.09 6.88 -39.44
N GLY A 9 5.51 8.04 -39.13
CA GLY A 9 6.01 8.92 -38.07
C GLY A 9 5.36 10.31 -38.08
N PHE A 10 5.80 11.17 -37.17
CA PHE A 10 5.36 12.56 -37.06
C PHE A 10 6.55 13.50 -36.96
N LYS A 11 6.37 14.78 -37.33
CA LYS A 11 7.44 15.79 -37.23
C LYS A 11 7.32 16.69 -36.02
N GLY A 12 6.12 16.86 -35.50
CA GLY A 12 5.89 17.65 -34.29
C GLY A 12 4.93 16.95 -33.35
N ILE A 13 5.13 17.18 -32.07
CA ILE A 13 4.20 16.82 -31.00
C ILE A 13 4.06 18.02 -30.07
N LEU A 14 2.86 18.18 -29.51
CA LEU A 14 2.60 18.95 -28.30
C LEU A 14 1.79 18.05 -27.36
N LEU A 15 2.33 17.76 -26.19
CA LEU A 15 1.70 16.92 -25.18
C LEU A 15 1.50 17.71 -23.89
N GLN A 16 0.30 17.64 -23.34
CA GLN A 16 -0.09 18.34 -22.12
C GLN A 16 -0.96 17.42 -21.25
N MET A 17 -0.80 17.50 -19.93
CA MET A 17 -1.77 16.96 -18.99
C MET A 17 -2.63 18.10 -18.48
N ARG A 18 -3.95 17.99 -18.61
CA ARG A 18 -4.91 19.02 -18.20
C ARG A 18 -5.91 18.47 -17.20
N GLN A 19 -6.33 19.30 -16.27
CA GLN A 19 -7.44 18.99 -15.38
C GLN A 19 -8.78 18.96 -16.14
N VAL A 20 -9.69 18.06 -15.76
CA VAL A 20 -10.98 17.88 -16.44
C VAL A 20 -11.95 19.02 -16.13
N ASP A 21 -11.89 19.59 -14.92
CA ASP A 21 -12.81 20.61 -14.44
C ASP A 21 -12.49 22.04 -14.94
N ASN A 22 -11.21 22.40 -14.99
CA ASN A 22 -10.77 23.77 -15.29
C ASN A 22 -9.81 23.89 -16.50
N ASP A 23 -9.46 22.76 -17.14
CA ASP A 23 -8.55 22.68 -18.28
C ASP A 23 -7.14 23.25 -18.04
N GLY A 24 -6.77 23.50 -16.78
CA GLY A 24 -5.45 23.96 -16.38
C GLY A 24 -4.39 22.89 -16.57
N ILE A 25 -3.20 23.30 -17.04
CA ILE A 25 -2.06 22.41 -17.24
C ILE A 25 -1.50 22.02 -15.88
N VAL A 26 -1.26 20.72 -15.67
CA VAL A 26 -0.81 20.18 -14.39
C VAL A 26 0.33 19.18 -14.52
N GLY A 27 1.16 19.17 -13.49
CA GLY A 27 2.30 18.26 -13.35
C GLY A 27 3.48 18.66 -14.23
N SER A 28 4.47 17.79 -14.24
CA SER A 28 5.72 18.00 -14.97
C SER A 28 6.08 16.75 -15.78
N TRP A 29 6.65 16.97 -16.96
CA TRP A 29 7.16 15.90 -17.82
C TRP A 29 8.66 15.74 -17.65
N ASN A 30 9.10 14.50 -17.56
CA ASN A 30 10.51 14.15 -17.56
C ASN A 30 10.92 13.70 -18.97
N VAL A 31 11.71 14.55 -19.63
CA VAL A 31 12.32 14.26 -20.93
C VAL A 31 13.83 14.43 -20.77
N SER A 32 14.60 13.45 -21.22
CA SER A 32 16.06 13.48 -21.09
C SER A 32 16.64 14.75 -21.71
N ALA A 33 17.60 15.37 -21.03
CA ALA A 33 18.33 16.53 -21.57
C ALA A 33 19.16 16.17 -22.81
N SER A 34 19.56 14.90 -22.95
CA SER A 34 20.27 14.38 -24.12
C SER A 34 19.35 14.03 -25.29
N ASP A 35 18.03 14.08 -25.12
CA ASP A 35 17.08 13.82 -26.20
C ASP A 35 17.17 14.94 -27.24
N THR A 36 17.53 14.56 -28.47
CA THR A 36 17.70 15.48 -29.59
C THR A 36 16.39 15.79 -30.32
N ASN A 37 15.35 14.97 -30.11
CA ASN A 37 14.06 15.07 -30.79
C ASN A 37 13.01 15.75 -29.93
N PHE A 38 13.03 15.55 -28.62
CA PHE A 38 12.02 16.02 -27.69
C PHE A 38 12.59 16.91 -26.58
N GLN A 39 11.74 17.77 -26.01
CA GLN A 39 12.06 18.58 -24.84
C GLN A 39 10.83 18.82 -24.00
N ALA A 40 11.02 18.88 -22.69
CA ALA A 40 10.04 19.46 -21.79
C ALA A 40 10.23 20.99 -21.73
N ARG A 41 9.14 21.74 -21.76
CA ARG A 41 9.14 23.21 -21.71
C ARG A 41 8.03 23.71 -20.79
N SER A 42 8.17 24.98 -20.41
CA SER A 42 7.14 25.75 -19.74
C SER A 42 6.31 26.52 -20.77
N CYS A 43 4.99 26.47 -20.67
CA CYS A 43 4.09 27.33 -21.45
C CYS A 43 3.43 28.47 -20.64
N ASP A 44 3.53 28.42 -19.31
CA ASP A 44 2.82 29.31 -18.37
C ASP A 44 3.71 29.82 -17.23
N GLY A 45 5.02 29.63 -17.31
CA GLY A 45 5.98 29.97 -16.25
C GLY A 45 6.23 28.83 -15.24
N ALA A 46 5.47 27.72 -15.27
CA ALA A 46 5.75 26.53 -14.46
C ALA A 46 6.84 25.63 -15.09
N SER A 47 7.65 24.92 -14.31
CA SER A 47 8.72 24.10 -14.87
C SER A 47 8.21 22.85 -15.60
N ASN A 48 8.54 22.74 -16.89
CA ASN A 48 8.46 21.51 -17.69
C ASN A 48 7.05 20.87 -17.78
N ASN A 49 6.00 21.66 -17.94
CA ASN A 49 4.61 21.20 -17.95
C ASN A 49 4.08 20.76 -19.33
N VAL A 50 4.86 20.92 -20.40
CA VAL A 50 4.53 20.41 -21.74
C VAL A 50 5.69 19.63 -22.36
N VAL A 51 5.39 18.65 -23.21
CA VAL A 51 6.39 18.04 -24.12
C VAL A 51 6.21 18.62 -25.51
N THR A 52 7.31 19.00 -26.15
CA THR A 52 7.34 19.46 -27.54
C THR A 52 8.55 18.90 -28.28
N HIS A 53 8.58 19.08 -29.61
CA HIS A 53 9.69 18.71 -30.45
C HIS A 53 10.81 19.77 -30.41
N ARG A 54 12.06 19.34 -30.61
CA ARG A 54 13.24 20.23 -30.76
C ARG A 54 13.56 20.58 -32.21
N ASN A 55 13.26 19.66 -33.11
CA ASN A 55 13.63 19.72 -34.52
C ASN A 55 12.45 19.25 -35.38
N ASN A 56 12.54 19.38 -36.70
CA ASN A 56 11.52 18.92 -37.64
C ASN A 56 11.84 17.55 -38.29
N ALA A 57 12.77 16.78 -37.72
CA ALA A 57 13.05 15.41 -38.17
C ALA A 57 11.82 14.51 -37.99
N VAL A 58 11.74 13.39 -38.71
CA VAL A 58 10.65 12.42 -38.51
C VAL A 58 10.94 11.60 -37.25
N LYS A 59 9.96 11.51 -36.34
CA LYS A 59 10.05 10.75 -35.08
C LYS A 59 9.38 9.40 -35.25
N GLY A 60 9.85 8.42 -34.48
CA GLY A 60 9.25 7.09 -34.44
C GLY A 60 7.80 7.13 -33.95
N VAL A 61 7.04 6.08 -34.26
CA VAL A 61 5.61 5.95 -33.89
C VAL A 61 5.40 5.57 -32.42
N THR A 62 6.42 5.03 -31.76
CA THR A 62 6.38 4.63 -30.34
C THR A 62 7.42 5.46 -29.58
N ASN A 63 6.95 6.28 -28.64
CA ASN A 63 7.79 7.05 -27.72
C ASN A 63 7.17 7.00 -26.34
N GLU A 64 8.00 7.02 -25.30
CA GLU A 64 7.57 6.96 -23.92
C GLU A 64 7.94 8.25 -23.20
N PHE A 65 6.98 8.81 -22.46
CA PHE A 65 7.16 10.02 -21.68
C PHE A 65 6.65 9.80 -20.27
N VAL A 66 7.44 10.20 -19.29
CA VAL A 66 7.10 10.07 -17.88
C VAL A 66 6.48 11.38 -17.42
N TRP A 67 5.25 11.32 -16.91
CA TRP A 67 4.56 12.44 -16.27
C TRP A 67 4.54 12.26 -14.76
N THR A 68 4.86 13.33 -14.06
CA THR A 68 4.83 13.40 -12.59
C THR A 68 3.69 14.32 -12.16
N ALA A 69 2.78 13.78 -11.36
CA ALA A 69 1.68 14.55 -10.78
C ALA A 69 2.19 15.65 -9.83
N PRO A 70 1.48 16.79 -9.70
CA PRO A 70 1.75 17.80 -8.68
C PRO A 70 1.66 17.23 -7.26
N THR A 71 2.29 17.91 -6.30
CA THR A 71 2.15 17.61 -4.86
C THR A 71 0.84 18.10 -4.26
N THR A 72 0.15 19.02 -4.95
CA THR A 72 -1.17 19.52 -4.55
C THR A 72 -2.28 18.62 -5.06
N LYS A 73 -3.38 18.53 -4.31
CA LYS A 73 -4.58 17.81 -4.76
C LYS A 73 -5.12 18.47 -6.02
N ILE A 74 -5.33 17.65 -7.06
CA ILE A 74 -5.90 18.05 -8.34
C ILE A 74 -7.15 17.22 -8.66
N SER A 75 -7.95 17.68 -9.60
CA SER A 75 -9.08 16.92 -10.16
C SER A 75 -8.60 15.80 -11.08
N ASP A 76 -9.55 15.02 -11.62
CA ASP A 76 -9.25 14.07 -12.70
C ASP A 76 -8.53 14.77 -13.85
N VAL A 77 -7.64 14.03 -14.51
CA VAL A 77 -6.81 14.55 -15.58
C VAL A 77 -7.10 13.89 -16.92
N LYS A 78 -6.91 14.66 -17.99
CA LYS A 78 -6.96 14.22 -19.38
C LYS A 78 -5.66 14.55 -20.09
N VAL A 79 -5.25 13.65 -20.98
CA VAL A 79 -4.09 13.86 -21.85
C VAL A 79 -4.54 14.55 -23.13
N VAL A 80 -3.90 15.67 -23.47
CA VAL A 80 -4.12 16.40 -24.72
C VAL A 80 -2.84 16.27 -25.56
N ALA A 81 -2.96 15.63 -26.73
CA ALA A 81 -1.85 15.40 -27.64
C ALA A 81 -2.19 15.93 -29.03
N THR A 82 -1.32 16.78 -29.58
CA THR A 82 -1.40 17.31 -30.94
C THR A 82 -0.18 16.88 -31.73
N PHE A 83 -0.36 16.36 -32.94
CA PHE A 83 0.72 15.90 -33.81
C PHE A 83 0.76 16.72 -35.11
N VAL A 84 1.97 17.00 -35.59
CA VAL A 84 2.19 17.73 -36.85
C VAL A 84 2.75 16.76 -37.90
N GLN A 85 2.10 16.77 -39.08
CA GLN A 85 2.04 15.70 -40.10
C GLN A 85 1.13 14.53 -39.69
N ALA A 86 -0.11 14.54 -40.18
CA ALA A 86 -1.15 13.63 -39.68
C ALA A 86 -2.05 13.05 -40.78
N TYR A 87 -1.46 12.38 -41.77
CA TYR A 87 -2.22 11.39 -42.58
C TYR A 87 -2.20 9.99 -41.94
N GLN A 88 -1.69 9.86 -40.71
CA GLN A 88 -1.55 8.61 -39.98
C GLN A 88 -2.36 8.67 -38.68
N THR A 89 -2.97 7.55 -38.30
CA THR A 89 -3.70 7.43 -37.03
C THR A 89 -2.70 7.12 -35.90
N PHE A 90 -2.78 7.83 -34.77
CA PHE A 90 -1.91 7.63 -33.62
C PHE A 90 -2.74 7.23 -32.39
N TRP A 91 -2.19 6.32 -31.59
CA TRP A 91 -2.79 5.89 -30.34
C TRP A 91 -1.91 6.33 -29.18
N VAL A 92 -2.51 6.98 -28.18
CA VAL A 92 -1.84 7.31 -26.92
C VAL A 92 -2.21 6.23 -25.91
N LYS A 93 -1.23 5.43 -25.50
CA LYS A 93 -1.39 4.50 -24.39
C LYS A 93 -0.98 5.22 -23.10
N VAL A 94 -1.96 5.49 -22.25
CA VAL A 94 -1.71 6.07 -20.93
C VAL A 94 -1.58 4.92 -19.93
N GLN A 95 -0.42 4.79 -19.30
CA GLN A 95 -0.23 3.90 -18.15
C GLN A 95 -0.35 4.76 -16.90
N GLY A 96 -1.45 4.60 -16.17
CA GLY A 96 -1.62 5.25 -14.87
C GLY A 96 -0.70 4.63 -13.82
N PRO A 97 -0.47 5.31 -12.69
CA PRO A 97 0.18 4.68 -11.55
C PRO A 97 -0.65 3.46 -11.15
N THR A 98 -0.01 2.30 -11.08
CA THR A 98 -0.60 1.13 -10.44
C THR A 98 -0.68 1.44 -8.96
N ILE A 99 -1.84 1.91 -8.49
CA ILE A 99 -2.18 1.86 -7.08
C ILE A 99 -2.33 0.36 -6.78
N GLN A 100 -1.21 -0.29 -6.48
CA GLN A 100 -1.24 -1.61 -5.87
C GLN A 100 -1.99 -1.39 -4.57
N ASN A 101 -3.27 -1.76 -4.54
CA ASN A 101 -4.02 -1.90 -3.31
C ASN A 101 -3.40 -3.10 -2.61
N VAL A 102 -2.21 -2.90 -2.04
CA VAL A 102 -1.48 -3.90 -1.29
C VAL A 102 -2.37 -4.18 -0.11
N ASN A 103 -3.13 -5.27 -0.19
CA ASN A 103 -3.91 -5.74 0.93
C ASN A 103 -2.90 -6.10 2.02
N PRO A 104 -2.79 -5.33 3.11
CA PRO A 104 -1.80 -5.61 4.13
C PRO A 104 -2.16 -6.88 4.94
N CYS A 105 -3.32 -7.47 4.68
CA CYS A 105 -3.77 -8.76 5.20
C CYS A 105 -3.58 -9.93 4.21
N ASP A 106 -2.93 -9.73 3.06
CA ASP A 106 -2.65 -10.80 2.10
C ASP A 106 -1.17 -10.85 1.70
N PRO A 107 -0.42 -11.89 2.15
CA PRO A 107 -0.86 -12.99 3.01
C PRO A 107 -1.13 -12.52 4.46
N ASN A 108 -1.99 -13.24 5.20
CA ASN A 108 -2.37 -12.88 6.57
C ASN A 108 -1.11 -12.78 7.47
N PRO A 109 -0.77 -11.58 7.97
CA PRO A 109 0.43 -11.38 8.80
C PRO A 109 0.23 -11.81 10.26
N CYS A 110 -0.99 -12.09 10.70
CA CYS A 110 -1.31 -12.46 12.08
C CYS A 110 -0.98 -13.94 12.33
N LEU A 111 -0.16 -14.20 13.36
CA LEU A 111 0.23 -15.54 13.77
C LEU A 111 -0.82 -16.18 14.68
N SER A 112 -0.61 -17.47 15.00
CA SER A 112 -1.42 -18.21 15.98
C SER A 112 -2.93 -18.23 15.71
N GLY A 113 -3.33 -18.05 14.44
CA GLY A 113 -4.74 -17.99 14.04
C GLY A 113 -5.40 -16.62 14.23
N GLY A 114 -4.61 -15.54 14.39
CA GLY A 114 -5.13 -14.18 14.48
C GLY A 114 -5.88 -13.72 13.22
N THR A 115 -6.90 -12.89 13.42
CA THR A 115 -7.70 -12.30 12.33
C THR A 115 -7.14 -10.93 11.96
N CYS A 116 -6.77 -10.74 10.70
CA CYS A 116 -6.28 -9.47 10.20
C CYS A 116 -7.42 -8.52 9.79
N GLN A 117 -7.35 -7.27 10.24
CA GLN A 117 -8.22 -6.17 9.83
C GLN A 117 -7.42 -5.07 9.15
N GLN A 118 -7.89 -4.61 7.99
CA GLN A 118 -7.31 -3.44 7.30
C GLN A 118 -7.72 -2.14 7.97
N ASN A 119 -6.78 -1.21 8.14
CA ASN A 119 -7.00 0.10 8.72
C ASN A 119 -6.30 1.18 7.89
N GLY A 120 -7.05 1.93 7.06
CA GLY A 120 -6.68 3.24 6.46
C GLY A 120 -5.33 3.41 5.75
N GLY A 121 -4.53 2.35 5.59
CA GLY A 121 -3.12 2.40 5.17
C GLY A 121 -2.21 1.32 5.79
N GLY A 122 -2.71 0.49 6.72
CA GLY A 122 -1.99 -0.65 7.31
C GLY A 122 -2.94 -1.75 7.78
N PHE A 123 -2.48 -2.59 8.73
CA PHE A 123 -3.27 -3.69 9.29
C PHE A 123 -3.23 -3.72 10.82
N THR A 124 -4.17 -4.44 11.43
CA THR A 124 -4.20 -4.75 12.85
C THR A 124 -4.67 -6.18 13.05
N CYS A 125 -4.04 -6.90 13.98
CA CYS A 125 -4.37 -8.28 14.29
C CYS A 125 -5.28 -8.38 15.52
N ILE A 126 -6.40 -9.07 15.37
CA ILE A 126 -7.25 -9.52 16.48
C ILE A 126 -6.73 -10.88 16.91
N CYS A 127 -6.18 -10.94 18.12
CA CYS A 127 -5.58 -12.17 18.64
C CYS A 127 -6.61 -13.08 19.31
N PRO A 128 -6.50 -14.41 19.11
CA PRO A 128 -7.31 -15.36 19.84
C PRO A 128 -6.95 -15.34 21.34
N PRO A 129 -7.83 -15.88 22.21
CA PRO A 129 -7.54 -16.03 23.63
C PRO A 129 -6.19 -16.71 23.85
N LEU A 130 -5.45 -16.28 24.86
CA LEU A 130 -4.10 -16.74 25.20
C LEU A 130 -2.98 -16.21 24.29
N PHE A 131 -3.27 -15.29 23.35
CA PHE A 131 -2.25 -14.68 22.50
C PHE A 131 -2.33 -13.14 22.51
N ALA A 132 -1.18 -12.49 22.39
CA ALA A 132 -1.06 -11.03 22.39
C ALA A 132 0.05 -10.52 21.47
N GLY A 133 0.17 -9.20 21.41
CA GLY A 133 1.15 -8.48 20.61
C GLY A 133 0.63 -8.13 19.21
N PRO A 134 1.38 -7.30 18.46
CA PRO A 134 0.92 -6.70 17.20
C PRO A 134 0.55 -7.70 16.09
N ILE A 135 1.09 -8.91 16.18
CA ILE A 135 0.86 -10.02 15.24
C ILE A 135 0.50 -11.33 15.95
N CYS A 136 0.05 -11.28 17.21
CA CYS A 136 -0.37 -12.48 17.97
C CYS A 136 0.74 -13.54 18.16
N HIS A 137 1.99 -13.07 18.26
CA HIS A 137 3.16 -13.93 18.45
C HIS A 137 3.47 -14.20 19.93
N LEU A 138 2.90 -13.40 20.84
CA LEU A 138 3.08 -13.58 22.28
C LEU A 138 1.99 -14.51 22.80
N ILE A 139 2.33 -15.32 23.79
CA ILE A 139 1.37 -16.11 24.55
C ILE A 139 1.04 -15.30 25.80
N ASP A 140 -0.22 -14.88 25.92
CA ASP A 140 -0.76 -14.12 27.05
C ASP A 140 -1.76 -14.98 27.83
N VAL A 141 -1.23 -16.04 28.43
CA VAL A 141 -1.98 -16.88 29.36
C VAL A 141 -1.74 -16.25 30.73
N ASN A 142 -2.75 -15.60 31.31
CA ASN A 142 -2.81 -15.50 32.77
C ASN A 142 -3.37 -16.85 33.26
N PRO A 143 -2.54 -17.76 33.78
CA PRO A 143 -3.00 -19.09 34.19
C PRO A 143 -3.90 -19.05 35.44
N CYS A 144 -4.12 -17.87 36.03
CA CYS A 144 -5.03 -17.62 37.12
C CYS A 144 -6.38 -16.98 36.72
N ASP A 145 -6.64 -16.79 35.42
CA ASP A 145 -7.91 -16.22 34.96
C ASP A 145 -8.57 -17.10 33.88
N PRO A 146 -9.75 -17.71 34.18
CA PRO A 146 -10.47 -17.69 35.45
C PRO A 146 -9.75 -18.47 36.56
N ASN A 147 -9.95 -18.10 37.83
CA ASN A 147 -9.26 -18.71 38.98
C ASN A 147 -9.45 -20.25 38.98
N PRO A 148 -8.40 -21.04 38.72
CA PRO A 148 -8.49 -22.50 38.65
C PRO A 148 -8.56 -23.15 40.03
N CYS A 149 -8.33 -22.41 41.12
CA CYS A 149 -8.32 -22.93 42.48
C CYS A 149 -9.75 -23.04 43.03
N LEU A 150 -10.12 -24.24 43.46
CA LEU A 150 -11.43 -24.54 44.04
C LEU A 150 -11.47 -24.22 45.54
N SER A 151 -12.65 -24.34 46.14
CA SER A 151 -12.87 -24.19 47.59
C SER A 151 -12.39 -22.86 48.20
N GLY A 152 -12.32 -21.80 47.38
CA GLY A 152 -11.83 -20.48 47.80
C GLY A 152 -10.30 -20.35 47.84
N GLY A 153 -9.57 -21.23 47.15
CA GLY A 153 -8.11 -21.13 47.02
C GLY A 153 -7.64 -19.92 46.22
N THR A 154 -6.47 -19.41 46.56
CA THR A 154 -5.85 -18.25 45.89
C THR A 154 -4.87 -18.73 44.83
N CYS A 155 -5.08 -18.30 43.58
CA CYS A 155 -4.16 -18.62 42.48
C CYS A 155 -2.95 -17.68 42.46
N GLN A 156 -1.76 -18.24 42.29
CA GLN A 156 -0.52 -17.52 42.11
C GLN A 156 0.13 -17.94 40.79
N GLN A 157 0.42 -16.97 39.92
CA GLN A 157 1.17 -17.23 38.68
C GLN A 157 2.60 -17.63 39.03
N THR A 158 3.13 -18.63 38.31
CA THR A 158 4.53 -19.04 38.38
C THR A 158 5.13 -18.98 36.97
N GLY A 159 6.47 -18.90 36.87
CA GLY A 159 7.17 -18.76 35.59
C GLY A 159 6.96 -19.90 34.57
N GLY A 160 6.20 -20.95 34.94
CA GLY A 160 5.81 -22.06 34.05
C GLY A 160 4.34 -22.48 34.18
N GLY A 161 3.46 -21.68 34.79
CA GLY A 161 2.05 -22.03 35.00
C GLY A 161 1.41 -21.31 36.19
N PHE A 162 0.61 -22.03 36.98
CA PHE A 162 0.00 -21.52 38.20
C PHE A 162 0.16 -22.50 39.37
N THR A 163 0.07 -21.97 40.59
CA THR A 163 0.00 -22.75 41.83
C THR A 163 -1.17 -22.24 42.68
N CYS A 164 -1.92 -23.15 43.30
CA CYS A 164 -3.01 -22.81 44.21
C CYS A 164 -2.58 -22.84 45.67
N ILE A 165 -2.88 -21.77 46.40
CA ILE A 165 -2.74 -21.71 47.86
C ILE A 165 -4.10 -22.09 48.46
N CYS A 166 -4.15 -23.25 49.13
CA CYS A 166 -5.39 -23.80 49.67
C CYS A 166 -5.70 -23.28 51.08
N PRO A 167 -6.98 -23.05 51.41
CA PRO A 167 -7.40 -22.75 52.77
C PRO A 167 -7.14 -23.92 53.73
N PRO A 168 -7.11 -23.67 55.06
CA PRO A 168 -7.09 -24.73 56.06
C PRO A 168 -8.24 -25.73 55.80
N SER A 169 -7.97 -27.02 55.99
CA SER A 169 -8.89 -28.12 55.66
C SER A 169 -9.04 -28.46 54.18
N PHE A 170 -8.26 -27.86 53.27
CA PHE A 170 -8.22 -28.24 51.84
C PHE A 170 -6.79 -28.52 51.35
N ALA A 171 -6.67 -29.40 50.36
CA ALA A 171 -5.40 -29.88 49.81
C ALA A 171 -5.52 -30.21 48.31
N GLY A 172 -4.37 -30.53 47.71
CA GLY A 172 -4.24 -30.89 46.30
C GLY A 172 -3.91 -29.70 45.38
N PRO A 173 -3.53 -29.96 44.13
CA PRO A 173 -2.98 -28.95 43.20
C PRO A 173 -3.96 -27.83 42.83
N ILE A 174 -5.27 -28.05 43.02
CA ILE A 174 -6.33 -27.06 42.79
C ILE A 174 -7.30 -26.94 43.99
N CYS A 175 -6.88 -27.37 45.20
CA CYS A 175 -7.69 -27.27 46.43
C CYS A 175 -9.04 -28.02 46.37
N HIS A 176 -9.08 -29.15 45.65
CA HIS A 176 -10.28 -29.98 45.50
C HIS A 176 -10.39 -31.09 46.54
N LEU A 177 -9.32 -31.38 47.29
CA LEU A 177 -9.31 -32.39 48.35
C LEU A 177 -9.53 -31.71 49.70
N ILE A 178 -10.14 -32.42 50.65
CA ILE A 178 -10.19 -31.99 52.04
C ILE A 178 -8.86 -32.41 52.69
N GLY A 179 -8.12 -31.44 53.20
CA GLY A 179 -6.87 -31.66 53.93
C GLY A 179 -7.20 -32.03 55.37
N GLU A 180 -7.42 -33.31 55.65
CA GLU A 180 -7.33 -33.82 57.02
C GLU A 180 -5.86 -33.86 57.41
N ASN A 181 -5.46 -33.12 58.45
CA ASN A 181 -4.24 -33.41 59.23
C ASN A 181 -4.29 -32.66 60.56
N ASP A 182 -4.99 -33.21 61.56
CA ASP A 182 -4.48 -33.38 62.93
C ASP A 182 -5.45 -34.23 63.78
N ILE A 183 -5.32 -35.57 63.72
CA ILE A 183 -5.62 -36.45 64.85
C ILE A 183 -4.52 -37.53 64.87
N THR A 184 -3.38 -37.19 65.49
CA THR A 184 -2.62 -37.91 66.54
C THR A 184 -1.16 -37.51 66.51
#